data_AF-A0A5N6V796-F1
#
_entry.id   AF-A0A5N6V796-F1
#
_cell.length_a   1.000
_cell.length_b   1.000
_cell.length_c   1.000
_cell.angle_alpha   90.00
_cell.angle_beta   90.00
_cell.angle_gamma   90.00
#
_symmetry.space_group_name_H-M   'P 1'
#
loop_
_entity.id
_entity.type
_entity.pdbx_description
1 polymer ?
#
loop_
_entity_poly.entity_id
_entity_poly.type
_entity_poly.pdbx_seq_one_letter_code
_entity_poly.pdbx_strand_id
1 'polypeptide(L)'
;MPKYGALGATFMIARIIQACCLTAIIGLTANFIAEIVNSDLAPPGIFIGTITVTCIAVIYCIITAILFFDNILPFLASAIADFLLLIAVIVVAVIIGKPLSYLQCDKIAEVTDKISSAYAFATKLSSYLSHLNGSLQYGTLIGASKGVCLEAKSIWGLSIALCIMFLFSMICCVCLWKQKKASGTEKLDG
;
A
#
# COMPACT_ATOMS: atom_id res chain seq x y z
N MET A 1 19.15 2.89 26.28
CA MET A 1 18.87 1.60 25.62
C MET A 1 17.40 1.57 25.21
N PRO A 2 17.01 1.08 24.03
CA PRO A 2 15.60 0.98 23.66
C PRO A 2 14.86 0.10 24.68
N LYS A 3 13.79 0.63 25.29
CA LYS A 3 13.07 0.00 26.42
C LYS A 3 12.45 -1.38 26.11
N TYR A 4 12.34 -1.74 24.83
CA TYR A 4 11.86 -3.04 24.36
C TYR A 4 12.92 -3.81 23.56
N GLY A 5 14.22 -3.52 23.79
CA GLY A 5 15.33 -4.17 23.13
C GLY A 5 15.29 -4.05 21.59
N ALA A 6 15.82 -5.07 20.91
CA ALA A 6 15.83 -5.14 19.46
C ALA A 6 14.42 -5.14 18.85
N LEU A 7 13.45 -5.78 19.53
CA LEU A 7 12.08 -5.94 19.04
C LEU A 7 11.34 -4.59 18.92
N GLY A 8 11.56 -3.69 19.88
CA GLY A 8 11.05 -2.33 19.83
C GLY A 8 11.70 -1.48 18.75
N ALA A 9 13.01 -1.63 18.56
CA ALA A 9 13.73 -0.92 17.50
C ALA A 9 13.24 -1.36 16.11
N THR A 10 13.06 -2.66 15.90
CA THR A 10 12.54 -3.20 14.63
C THR A 10 11.11 -2.76 14.36
N PHE A 11 10.26 -2.66 15.38
CA PHE A 11 8.90 -2.12 15.23
C PHE A 11 8.92 -0.67 14.77
N MET A 12 9.77 0.16 15.38
CA MET A 12 9.88 1.58 15.02
C MET A 12 10.42 1.76 13.59
N ILE A 13 11.44 0.98 13.20
CA ILE A 13 11.96 0.97 11.83
C ILE A 13 10.87 0.54 10.85
N ALA A 14 10.09 -0.50 11.19
CA ALA A 14 8.99 -0.95 10.36
C ALA A 14 7.96 0.15 10.13
N ARG A 15 7.61 0.93 11.17
CA ARG A 15 6.69 2.09 11.05
C ARG A 15 7.21 3.17 10.12
N ILE A 16 8.50 3.49 10.21
CA ILE A 16 9.13 4.50 9.34
C ILE A 16 9.08 4.03 7.88
N ILE A 17 9.48 2.79 7.61
CA ILE A 17 9.47 2.25 6.24
C ILE A 17 8.04 2.17 5.71
N GLN A 18 7.07 1.71 6.51
CA GLN A 18 5.65 1.71 6.14
C GLN A 18 5.16 3.11 5.77
N ALA A 19 5.45 4.12 6.60
CA ALA A 19 5.07 5.51 6.33
C ALA A 19 5.70 6.06 5.04
N CYS A 20 6.98 5.77 4.79
CA CYS A 20 7.67 6.15 3.56
C CYS A 20 7.03 5.49 2.32
N CYS A 21 6.80 4.18 2.37
CA CYS A 21 6.17 3.44 1.27
C CYS A 21 4.74 3.96 0.98
N LEU A 22 3.95 4.20 2.02
CA LEU A 22 2.60 4.73 1.87
C LEU A 22 2.59 6.15 1.29
N THR A 23 3.50 7.02 1.73
CA THR A 23 3.64 8.39 1.19
C THR A 23 4.06 8.36 -0.28
N ALA A 24 4.96 7.45 -0.66
CA ALA A 24 5.33 7.24 -2.06
C ALA A 24 4.13 6.79 -2.91
N ILE A 25 3.30 5.86 -2.40
CA ILE A 25 2.06 5.46 -3.10
C ILE A 25 1.11 6.65 -3.26
N ILE A 26 0.93 7.48 -2.22
CA ILE A 26 0.10 8.69 -2.30
C ILE A 26 0.62 9.62 -3.40
N GLY A 27 1.93 9.90 -3.43
CA GLY A 27 2.54 10.76 -4.45
C GLY A 27 2.37 10.25 -5.87
N LEU A 28 2.66 8.98 -6.11
CA LEU A 28 2.49 8.33 -7.42
C LEU A 28 1.00 8.33 -7.85
N THR A 29 0.08 8.06 -6.92
CA THR A 29 -1.36 8.04 -7.21
C THR A 29 -1.90 9.45 -7.46
N ALA A 30 -1.41 10.47 -6.74
CA ALA A 30 -1.82 11.85 -6.91
C ALA A 30 -1.36 12.42 -8.27
N ASN A 31 -0.13 12.12 -8.69
CA ASN A 31 0.36 12.49 -10.02
C ASN A 31 -0.53 11.89 -11.13
N PHE A 32 -0.84 10.59 -10.97
CA PHE A 32 -1.72 9.87 -11.88
C PHE A 32 -3.13 10.47 -11.97
N ILE A 33 -3.72 10.86 -10.82
CA ILE A 33 -5.03 11.53 -10.79
C ILE A 33 -4.96 12.93 -11.42
N ALA A 34 -3.91 13.70 -11.16
CA ALA A 34 -3.73 15.04 -11.71
C ALA A 34 -3.68 15.01 -13.25
N GLU A 35 -3.01 14.02 -13.84
CA GLU A 35 -2.96 13.85 -15.29
C GLU A 35 -4.33 13.49 -15.88
N ILE A 36 -5.16 12.71 -15.16
CA ILE A 36 -6.54 12.39 -15.57
C ILE A 36 -7.44 13.63 -15.51
N VAL A 37 -7.36 14.40 -14.43
CA VAL A 37 -8.17 15.60 -14.23
C VAL A 37 -7.79 16.70 -15.22
N ASN A 38 -6.50 16.88 -15.50
CA ASN A 38 -6.03 17.81 -16.54
C ASN A 38 -6.50 17.44 -17.96
N SER A 39 -7.00 16.21 -18.14
CA SER A 39 -7.60 15.74 -19.39
C SER A 39 -9.13 15.86 -19.40
N ASP A 40 -9.74 16.62 -18.46
CA ASP A 40 -11.19 16.80 -18.27
C ASP A 40 -11.99 15.50 -18.02
N LEU A 41 -11.36 14.53 -17.35
CA LEU A 41 -11.93 13.20 -17.16
C LEU A 41 -11.98 12.80 -15.68
N ALA A 42 -12.95 11.95 -15.33
CA ALA A 42 -13.13 11.47 -13.97
C ALA A 42 -12.19 10.28 -13.65
N PRO A 43 -11.43 10.31 -12.54
CA PRO A 43 -10.56 9.21 -12.15
C PRO A 43 -11.37 7.98 -11.70
N PRO A 44 -10.94 6.74 -12.05
CA PRO A 44 -11.64 5.54 -11.63
C PRO A 44 -11.65 5.35 -10.11
N GLY A 45 -12.75 4.80 -9.59
CA GLY A 45 -12.97 4.61 -8.15
C GLY A 45 -11.92 3.77 -7.43
N ILE A 46 -11.18 2.91 -8.13
CA ILE A 46 -10.10 2.09 -7.55
C ILE A 46 -8.92 2.96 -7.07
N PHE A 47 -8.54 3.99 -7.83
CA PHE A 47 -7.46 4.89 -7.43
C PHE A 47 -7.90 5.79 -6.26
N ILE A 48 -9.16 6.22 -6.25
CA ILE A 48 -9.77 6.95 -5.15
C ILE A 48 -9.84 6.09 -3.88
N GLY A 49 -10.23 4.82 -4.01
CA GLY A 49 -10.21 3.87 -2.89
C GLY A 49 -8.80 3.64 -2.35
N THR A 50 -7.82 3.50 -3.26
CA THR A 50 -6.41 3.30 -2.88
C THR A 50 -5.87 4.50 -2.11
N ILE A 51 -6.05 5.73 -2.61
CA ILE A 51 -5.56 6.94 -1.92
C ILE A 51 -6.23 7.13 -0.56
N THR A 52 -7.52 6.77 -0.43
CA THR A 52 -8.25 6.85 0.84
C THR A 52 -7.66 5.89 1.87
N VAL A 53 -7.45 4.62 1.49
CA VAL A 53 -6.88 3.59 2.39
C VAL A 53 -5.44 3.96 2.78
N THR A 54 -4.62 4.43 1.85
CA THR A 54 -3.23 4.79 2.15
C THR A 54 -3.12 6.02 3.04
N CYS A 55 -3.97 7.04 2.87
CA CYS A 55 -4.03 8.18 3.79
C CYS A 55 -4.37 7.76 5.22
N ILE A 56 -5.37 6.90 5.41
CA ILE A 56 -5.73 6.37 6.74
C ILE A 56 -4.56 5.59 7.34
N ALA A 57 -3.91 4.74 6.53
CA ALA A 57 -2.78 3.94 6.97
C ALA A 57 -1.57 4.80 7.39
N VAL A 58 -1.27 5.91 6.69
CA VAL A 58 -0.20 6.83 7.09
C VAL A 58 -0.48 7.44 8.45
N ILE A 59 -1.69 7.97 8.64
CA ILE A 59 -2.10 8.58 9.92
C ILE A 59 -1.98 7.56 11.05
N TYR A 60 -2.45 6.33 10.82
CA TYR A 60 -2.30 5.25 11.79
C TYR A 60 -0.83 4.94 12.11
N CYS A 61 0.05 4.86 11.11
CA CYS A 61 1.49 4.63 11.34
C CYS A 61 2.13 5.75 12.18
N ILE A 62 1.74 7.01 11.95
CA ILE A 62 2.23 8.16 12.73
C ILE A 62 1.74 8.10 14.17
N ILE A 63 0.43 7.90 14.37
CA ILE A 63 -0.17 7.82 15.72
C ILE A 63 0.46 6.68 16.51
N THR A 64 0.56 5.49 15.92
CA THR A 64 1.15 4.33 16.60
C THR A 64 2.63 4.47 16.88
N ALA A 65 3.37 5.19 16.03
CA ALA A 65 4.75 5.57 16.31
C ALA A 65 4.87 6.48 17.54
N ILE A 66 4.04 7.52 17.64
CA ILE A 66 4.02 8.44 18.79
C ILE A 66 3.64 7.69 20.07
N LEU A 67 2.55 6.91 20.05
CA LEU A 67 2.10 6.12 21.20
C LEU A 67 3.16 5.09 21.64
N PHE A 68 3.97 4.59 20.70
CA PHE A 68 5.08 3.70 21.01
C PHE A 68 6.24 4.44 21.69
N PHE A 69 6.60 5.63 21.22
CA PHE A 69 7.57 6.50 21.90
C PHE A 69 7.14 6.86 23.32
N ASP A 70 5.86 7.14 23.50
CA ASP A 70 5.26 7.45 24.80
C ASP A 70 5.05 6.20 25.68
N ASN A 71 5.34 4.99 25.18
CA ASN A 71 5.18 3.71 25.87
C ASN A 71 3.75 3.38 26.33
N ILE A 72 2.75 4.11 25.84
CA ILE A 72 1.33 3.91 26.14
C ILE A 72 0.61 3.02 25.12
N LEU A 73 1.31 2.58 24.08
CA LEU A 73 0.72 1.78 23.00
C LEU A 73 0.11 0.46 23.53
N PRO A 74 -1.20 0.23 23.31
CA PRO A 74 -1.81 -1.08 23.54
C PRO A 74 -1.40 -2.05 22.42
N PHE A 75 -0.33 -2.82 22.65
CA PHE A 75 0.24 -3.73 21.64
C PHE A 75 -0.76 -4.70 21.00
N LEU A 76 -1.73 -5.22 21.76
CA LEU A 76 -2.75 -6.13 21.23
C LEU A 76 -3.70 -5.42 20.26
N ALA A 77 -4.16 -4.22 20.61
CA ALA A 77 -5.02 -3.43 19.72
C ALA A 77 -4.27 -2.98 18.46
N SER A 78 -2.98 -2.63 18.59
CA SER A 78 -2.13 -2.32 17.44
C SER A 78 -1.92 -3.54 16.53
N ALA A 79 -1.76 -4.75 17.09
CA ALA A 79 -1.65 -5.96 16.28
C ALA A 79 -2.93 -6.24 15.46
N ILE A 80 -4.10 -6.03 16.06
CA ILE A 80 -5.40 -6.19 15.38
C ILE A 80 -5.54 -5.13 14.27
N ALA A 81 -5.20 -3.88 14.55
CA ALA A 81 -5.24 -2.81 13.55
C ALA A 81 -4.26 -3.05 12.39
N ASP A 82 -3.04 -3.52 12.68
CA ASP A 82 -2.06 -3.92 11.64
C ASP A 82 -2.60 -5.07 10.77
N PHE A 83 -3.31 -6.03 11.37
CA PHE A 83 -3.94 -7.12 10.62
C PHE A 83 -5.09 -6.64 9.73
N LEU A 84 -5.91 -5.69 10.19
CA LEU A 84 -6.97 -5.09 9.38
C LEU A 84 -6.39 -4.29 8.21
N LEU A 85 -5.32 -3.50 8.44
CA LEU A 85 -4.62 -2.77 7.39
C LEU A 85 -3.93 -3.71 6.40
N LEU A 86 -3.36 -4.81 6.88
CA LEU A 86 -2.82 -5.86 6.01
C LEU A 86 -3.89 -6.37 5.04
N ILE A 87 -5.09 -6.71 5.53
CA ILE A 87 -6.19 -7.17 4.67
C ILE A 87 -6.55 -6.09 3.64
N ALA A 88 -6.66 -4.84 4.07
CA ALA A 88 -6.97 -3.73 3.16
C ALA A 88 -5.91 -3.57 2.05
N VAL A 89 -4.62 -3.63 2.40
CA VAL A 89 -3.51 -3.53 1.43
C VAL A 89 -3.44 -4.76 0.53
N ILE A 90 -3.78 -5.96 1.02
CA ILE A 90 -3.89 -7.17 0.18
C ILE A 90 -4.97 -6.97 -0.88
N VAL A 91 -6.14 -6.45 -0.51
CA VAL A 91 -7.24 -6.18 -1.47
C VAL A 91 -6.77 -5.20 -2.55
N VAL A 92 -6.10 -4.10 -2.16
CA VAL A 92 -5.51 -3.14 -3.11
C VAL A 92 -4.48 -3.84 -4.02
N ALA A 93 -3.58 -4.64 -3.46
CA ALA A 93 -2.53 -5.33 -4.20
C ALA A 93 -3.09 -6.35 -5.21
N VAL A 94 -4.16 -7.07 -4.86
CA VAL A 94 -4.80 -8.06 -5.74
C VAL A 94 -5.60 -7.37 -6.85
N ILE A 95 -6.37 -6.32 -6.53
CA ILE A 95 -7.16 -5.58 -7.52
C ILE A 95 -6.23 -4.92 -8.54
N ILE A 96 -5.18 -4.24 -8.09
CA ILE A 96 -4.23 -3.58 -8.99
C ILE A 96 -3.31 -4.62 -9.69
N GLY A 97 -2.96 -5.71 -9.01
CA GLY A 97 -1.98 -6.69 -9.50
C GLY A 97 -2.48 -7.59 -10.63
N LYS A 98 -3.75 -7.98 -10.64
CA LYS A 98 -4.32 -8.85 -11.69
C LYS A 98 -4.04 -8.36 -13.11
N PRO A 99 -4.38 -7.11 -13.48
CA PRO A 99 -4.08 -6.59 -14.82
C PRO A 99 -2.59 -6.26 -15.04
N LEU A 100 -1.86 -5.85 -14.00
CA LEU A 100 -0.45 -5.46 -14.11
C LEU A 100 0.50 -6.64 -14.29
N SER A 101 0.17 -7.81 -13.72
CA SER A 101 1.01 -9.01 -13.81
C SER A 101 1.21 -9.49 -15.24
N TYR A 102 0.28 -9.17 -16.15
CA TYR A 102 0.33 -9.56 -17.56
C TYR A 102 0.86 -8.44 -18.47
N LEU A 103 1.26 -7.29 -17.91
CA LEU A 103 1.59 -6.10 -18.69
C LEU A 103 3.11 -5.93 -18.86
N GLN A 104 3.56 -5.88 -20.12
CA GLN A 104 4.96 -5.55 -20.45
C GLN A 104 5.07 -4.08 -20.85
N CYS A 105 5.54 -3.22 -19.93
CA CYS A 105 5.63 -1.78 -20.16
C CYS A 105 6.55 -1.38 -21.33
N ASP A 106 7.52 -2.22 -21.71
CA ASP A 106 8.43 -1.93 -22.82
C ASP A 106 7.76 -2.09 -24.20
N LYS A 107 6.76 -2.98 -24.31
CA LYS A 107 6.00 -3.21 -25.54
C LYS A 107 4.96 -2.12 -25.81
N ILE A 108 4.60 -1.34 -24.79
CA ILE A 108 3.66 -0.22 -24.90
C ILE A 108 4.31 0.98 -25.61
N ALA A 109 5.59 1.23 -25.34
CA ALA A 109 6.34 2.31 -25.97
C ALA A 109 6.46 2.15 -27.49
N GLU A 110 6.44 0.91 -27.99
CA GLU A 110 6.56 0.57 -29.41
C GLU A 110 5.27 0.90 -30.21
N VAL A 111 4.12 1.04 -29.54
CA VAL A 111 2.79 1.24 -30.15
C VAL A 111 2.25 2.68 -29.96
N THR A 112 2.90 3.49 -29.12
CA THR A 112 2.38 4.79 -28.66
C THR A 112 2.82 5.94 -29.58
N ASP A 113 2.41 5.92 -30.84
CA ASP A 113 2.76 6.99 -31.80
C ASP A 113 1.68 8.06 -32.01
N LYS A 114 0.62 8.11 -31.18
CA LYS A 114 -0.30 9.26 -31.13
C LYS A 114 -1.28 9.18 -29.95
N ILE A 115 -1.26 10.22 -29.11
CA ILE A 115 -2.22 10.55 -28.03
C ILE A 115 -2.13 9.63 -26.81
N SER A 116 -1.21 9.99 -25.90
CA SER A 116 -1.00 9.39 -24.57
C SER A 116 -1.95 9.98 -23.53
N SER A 117 -2.56 9.17 -22.67
CA SER A 117 -3.16 9.68 -21.43
C SER A 117 -3.23 8.63 -20.30
N ALA A 118 -2.94 9.07 -19.08
CA ALA A 118 -3.20 8.32 -17.85
C ALA A 118 -4.64 7.78 -17.77
N TYR A 119 -5.60 8.53 -18.34
CA TYR A 119 -7.01 8.16 -18.38
C TYR A 119 -7.31 6.88 -19.17
N ALA A 120 -6.73 6.72 -20.37
CA ALA A 120 -6.97 5.54 -21.20
C ALA A 120 -6.53 4.26 -20.47
N PHE A 121 -5.39 4.34 -19.78
CA PHE A 121 -4.91 3.28 -18.91
C PHE A 121 -5.87 3.03 -17.74
N ALA A 122 -6.25 4.07 -16.99
CA ALA A 122 -7.11 3.97 -15.81
C ALA A 122 -8.49 3.35 -16.13
N THR A 123 -9.12 3.79 -17.21
CA THR A 123 -10.46 3.38 -17.62
C THR A 123 -10.48 1.95 -18.14
N LYS A 124 -9.48 1.56 -18.94
CA LYS A 124 -9.33 0.16 -19.40
C LYS A 124 -8.99 -0.78 -18.25
N LEU A 125 -8.18 -0.33 -17.29
CA LEU A 125 -7.90 -1.05 -16.05
C LEU A 125 -9.19 -1.30 -15.25
N SER A 126 -9.99 -0.26 -15.04
CA SER A 126 -11.26 -0.35 -14.32
C SER A 126 -12.27 -1.23 -15.05
N SER A 127 -12.34 -1.13 -16.39
CA SER A 127 -13.20 -1.97 -17.22
C SER A 127 -12.79 -3.45 -17.16
N TYR A 128 -11.50 -3.76 -17.23
CA TYR A 128 -10.99 -5.12 -17.04
C TYR A 128 -11.35 -5.68 -15.67
N LEU A 129 -11.22 -4.87 -14.62
CA LEU A 129 -11.58 -5.28 -13.27
C LEU A 129 -13.09 -5.53 -13.10
N SER A 130 -13.93 -4.84 -13.86
CA SER A 130 -15.37 -5.11 -13.90
C SER A 130 -15.73 -6.38 -14.72
N HIS A 131 -14.86 -6.80 -15.65
CA HIS A 131 -15.06 -7.95 -16.55
C HIS A 131 -13.98 -9.03 -16.32
N LEU A 132 -13.91 -9.57 -15.10
CA LEU A 132 -12.93 -10.55 -14.61
C LEU A 132 -12.95 -11.94 -15.31
N ASN A 133 -12.99 -12.00 -16.64
CA ASN A 133 -12.85 -13.24 -17.44
C ASN A 133 -12.22 -13.05 -18.84
N GLY A 134 -11.72 -11.86 -19.21
CA GLY A 134 -11.15 -11.60 -20.54
C GLY A 134 -9.62 -11.73 -20.60
N SER A 135 -9.08 -12.29 -21.70
CA SER A 135 -7.65 -12.22 -22.02
C SER A 135 -7.29 -10.81 -22.50
N LEU A 136 -6.27 -10.18 -21.91
CA LEU A 136 -5.81 -8.86 -22.31
C LEU A 136 -5.08 -8.97 -23.67
N GLN A 137 -5.72 -8.54 -24.76
CA GLN A 137 -5.01 -8.37 -26.04
C GLN A 137 -4.22 -7.06 -25.99
N TYR A 138 -2.90 -7.16 -26.11
CA TYR A 138 -1.95 -6.03 -26.13
C TYR A 138 -2.35 -4.91 -27.12
N GLY A 139 -3.08 -5.25 -28.19
CA GLY A 139 -3.58 -4.31 -29.20
C GLY A 139 -4.72 -3.39 -28.74
N THR A 140 -5.30 -3.55 -27.53
CA THR A 140 -6.34 -2.64 -27.00
C THR A 140 -5.78 -1.61 -26.02
N LEU A 141 -4.47 -1.68 -25.72
CA LEU A 141 -3.75 -0.75 -24.85
C LEU A 141 -3.19 0.45 -25.64
N ILE A 142 -3.94 0.90 -26.64
CA ILE A 142 -3.60 2.03 -27.50
C ILE A 142 -3.94 3.30 -26.69
N GLY A 143 -2.92 3.90 -26.06
CA GLY A 143 -3.05 5.18 -25.34
C GLY A 143 -2.41 5.23 -23.95
N ALA A 144 -1.85 4.13 -23.44
CA ALA A 144 -1.12 4.15 -22.16
C ALA A 144 0.33 4.61 -22.36
N SER A 145 0.83 5.56 -21.56
CA SER A 145 2.24 5.96 -21.62
C SER A 145 3.12 4.95 -20.86
N LYS A 146 4.37 4.77 -21.30
CA LYS A 146 5.37 3.95 -20.58
C LYS A 146 5.54 4.44 -19.13
N GLY A 147 5.51 5.75 -18.92
CA GLY A 147 5.61 6.38 -17.59
C GLY A 147 4.50 5.93 -16.65
N VAL A 148 3.24 6.07 -17.08
CA VAL A 148 2.06 5.64 -16.31
C VAL A 148 2.09 4.14 -15.98
N CYS A 149 2.52 3.30 -16.93
CA CYS A 149 2.67 1.86 -16.70
C CYS A 149 3.69 1.55 -15.59
N LEU A 150 4.84 2.24 -15.62
CA LEU A 150 5.88 2.07 -14.62
C LEU A 150 5.46 2.61 -13.24
N GLU A 151 4.74 3.73 -13.20
CA GLU A 151 4.18 4.27 -11.95
C GLU A 151 3.18 3.30 -11.33
N ALA A 152 2.23 2.77 -12.10
CA ALA A 152 1.26 1.79 -11.63
C ALA A 152 1.93 0.49 -11.15
N LYS A 153 2.96 0.02 -11.86
CA LYS A 153 3.76 -1.15 -11.45
C LYS A 153 4.51 -0.89 -10.15
N SER A 154 4.99 0.33 -9.94
CA SER A 154 5.66 0.74 -8.70
C SER A 154 4.68 0.78 -7.52
N ILE A 155 3.47 1.32 -7.72
CA ILE A 155 2.39 1.31 -6.71
C ILE A 155 2.07 -0.14 -6.28
N TRP A 156 1.96 -1.05 -7.25
CA TRP A 156 1.71 -2.47 -6.97
C TRP A 156 2.86 -3.12 -6.19
N GLY A 157 4.11 -2.90 -6.61
CA GLY A 157 5.29 -3.42 -5.90
C GLY A 157 5.40 -2.91 -4.47
N LEU A 158 5.16 -1.61 -4.25
CA LEU A 158 5.12 -0.99 -2.93
C LEU A 158 3.97 -1.56 -2.07
N SER A 159 2.82 -1.89 -2.67
CA SER A 159 1.70 -2.52 -1.97
C SER A 159 2.06 -3.92 -1.46
N ILE A 160 2.78 -4.72 -2.25
CA ILE A 160 3.29 -6.04 -1.80
C ILE A 160 4.28 -5.88 -0.64
N ALA A 161 5.22 -4.93 -0.76
CA ALA A 161 6.16 -4.65 0.31
C ALA A 161 5.45 -4.25 1.60
N LEU A 162 4.42 -3.41 1.52
CA LEU A 162 3.59 -3.03 2.66
C LEU A 162 2.88 -4.21 3.30
N CYS A 163 2.36 -5.18 2.53
CA CYS A 163 1.79 -6.41 3.09
C CYS A 163 2.79 -7.14 3.98
N ILE A 164 4.02 -7.33 3.51
CA ILE A 164 5.08 -8.00 4.27
C ILE A 164 5.41 -7.21 5.55
N MET A 165 5.49 -5.88 5.43
CA MET A 165 5.82 -5.02 6.56
C MET A 165 4.70 -4.98 7.61
N PHE A 166 3.43 -4.94 7.22
CA PHE A 166 2.30 -5.00 8.17
C PHE A 166 2.20 -6.35 8.86
N LEU A 167 2.48 -7.45 8.17
CA LEU A 167 2.63 -8.78 8.79
C LEU A 167 3.76 -8.79 9.83
N PHE A 168 4.93 -8.26 9.46
CA PHE A 168 6.06 -8.19 10.38
C PHE A 168 5.74 -7.34 11.61
N SER A 169 5.13 -6.17 11.42
CA SER A 169 4.68 -5.28 12.50
C SER A 169 3.68 -5.97 13.43
N MET A 170 2.71 -6.70 12.88
CA MET A 170 1.74 -7.49 13.64
C MET A 170 2.43 -8.53 14.53
N ILE A 171 3.40 -9.27 13.98
CA ILE A 171 4.18 -10.26 14.74
C ILE A 171 4.98 -9.57 15.86
N CYS A 172 5.64 -8.44 15.57
CA CYS A 172 6.36 -7.66 16.58
C CYS A 172 5.42 -7.21 17.70
N CYS A 173 4.22 -6.70 17.39
CA CYS A 173 3.24 -6.29 18.39
C CYS A 173 2.77 -7.46 19.26
N VAL A 174 2.52 -8.64 18.67
CA VAL A 174 2.14 -9.85 19.44
C VAL A 174 3.26 -10.28 20.37
N CYS A 175 4.52 -10.26 19.92
CA CYS A 175 5.68 -10.59 20.75
C CYS A 175 5.90 -9.57 21.87
N LEU A 176 5.78 -8.27 21.59
CA LEU A 176 5.85 -7.19 22.59
C LEU A 176 4.73 -7.30 23.62
N TRP A 177 3.52 -7.67 23.19
CA TRP A 177 2.40 -7.92 24.09
C TRP A 177 2.68 -9.11 25.01
N LYS A 178 3.20 -10.23 24.49
CA LYS A 178 3.60 -11.39 25.29
C LYS A 178 4.68 -11.03 26.31
N GLN A 179 5.71 -10.28 25.91
CA GLN A 179 6.75 -9.80 26.81
C GLN A 179 6.18 -8.90 27.92
N LYS A 180 5.36 -7.91 27.56
CA LYS A 180 4.72 -7.02 28.54
C LYS A 180 3.82 -7.78 29.52
N LYS A 181 3.11 -8.82 29.05
CA LYS A 181 2.29 -9.68 29.91
C LYS A 181 3.16 -10.49 30.88
N ALA A 182 4.24 -11.11 30.41
CA ALA A 182 5.15 -11.87 31.25
C ALA A 182 5.79 -11.01 32.36
N SER A 183 6.27 -9.81 32.02
CA SER A 183 6.82 -8.86 33.01
C SER A 183 5.78 -8.27 33.97
N GLY A 184 4.49 -8.31 33.60
CA GLY A 184 3.39 -7.89 34.46
C GLY A 184 2.97 -8.97 35.46
N THR A 185 3.11 -10.24 35.12
CA THR A 185 2.81 -11.38 36.00
C THR A 185 3.84 -11.52 37.13
N GLU A 186 5.12 -11.22 36.87
CA GLU A 186 6.19 -11.30 37.88
C GLU A 186 6.02 -10.28 39.04
N LYS A 187 5.15 -9.27 38.89
CA LYS A 187 4.90 -8.25 39.92
C LYS A 187 3.76 -8.58 40.90
N LEU A 188 3.09 -9.72 40.75
CA LEU A 188 1.97 -10.11 41.62
C LEU A 188 2.33 -11.22 42.63
N ASP A 189 3.56 -11.75 42.58
CA ASP A 189 4.05 -12.81 43.48
C ASP A 189 5.13 -12.29 44.46
N GLY A 190 5.00 -11.03 44.91
CA GLY A 190 5.94 -10.40 45.85
C GLY A 190 5.27 -9.80 47.08
#